data_AF-A0A964UGI3-F1
#
_entry.id   AF-A0A964UGI3-F1
#
_cell.length_a   1.000
_cell.length_b   1.000
_cell.length_c   1.000
_cell.angle_alpha   90.00
_cell.angle_beta   90.00
_cell.angle_gamma   90.00
#
_symmetry.space_group_name_H-M   'P 1'
#
loop_
_entity.id
_entity.type
_entity.pdbx_description
1 polymer ?
#
loop_
_entity_poly.entity_id
_entity_poly.type
_entity_poly.pdbx_seq_one_letter_code
_entity_poly.pdbx_strand_id
1 'polypeptide(L)'
;MSLLLIPAALFAQSAPPPEEAEKSAEQQQQQPEWEQDAPPVDPEIIEGRERPGYTDPLPEPVEQENEGAVRAPPPQAFPTDQVPVPDRWRLVESLGLVKENLLDPYNQNTYKGDRPINPDKVPWLPITGDDWFFVANLISDTVYEPRTFPIPVGIQTTEDPDRLDVFGNDFSTVLSQTFIAGVALLKGSTAYKPPSVEYRVTLAYNVNYVDVPERRVLFVEPSLESDRLDDFLGVQEAFVDYHFTEFDTDRFDFISIRAGIQPFQSDFRGFLFNDQQLGVRLFGSRDNNRVQFNLGAFWRLEK
;
A
#
# COMPACT_ATOMS: atom_id res chain seq x y z
N MET A 1 13.26 -38.61 -90.41
CA MET A 1 11.98 -37.92 -90.69
C MET A 1 11.95 -36.72 -89.77
N SER A 2 12.00 -35.45 -90.17
CA SER A 2 11.91 -34.72 -91.44
C SER A 2 12.62 -33.38 -91.16
N LEU A 3 13.66 -32.92 -91.88
CA LEU A 3 13.68 -32.27 -93.21
C LEU A 3 12.43 -31.44 -93.54
N LEU A 4 12.58 -30.11 -93.61
CA LEU A 4 12.53 -29.28 -94.85
C LEU A 4 12.33 -27.79 -94.44
N LEU A 5 13.28 -26.86 -94.73
CA LEU A 5 13.53 -26.13 -96.01
C LEU A 5 12.47 -25.02 -96.27
N ILE A 6 12.75 -23.71 -96.36
CA ILE A 6 13.40 -22.84 -97.40
C ILE A 6 12.78 -21.38 -97.22
N PRO A 7 13.09 -20.24 -97.93
CA PRO A 7 14.29 -19.61 -98.56
C PRO A 7 14.52 -18.10 -98.20
N ALA A 8 15.57 -17.53 -98.84
CA ALA A 8 15.63 -16.22 -99.53
C ALA A 8 16.03 -14.96 -98.74
N ALA A 9 16.67 -13.94 -99.29
CA ALA A 9 17.69 -13.72 -100.35
C ALA A 9 17.95 -12.18 -100.38
N LEU A 10 19.04 -11.77 -101.06
CA LEU A 10 19.40 -10.42 -101.55
C LEU A 10 20.14 -9.41 -100.63
N PHE A 11 21.47 -9.35 -100.85
CA PHE A 11 22.30 -8.21 -101.27
C PHE A 11 21.80 -6.75 -101.09
N ALA A 12 22.61 -5.87 -100.48
CA ALA A 12 23.60 -4.99 -101.15
C ALA A 12 24.03 -3.73 -100.33
N GLN A 13 25.35 -3.43 -100.35
CA GLN A 13 26.05 -2.11 -100.27
C GLN A 13 25.94 -1.29 -98.96
N SER A 14 26.99 -0.65 -98.39
CA SER A 14 28.04 0.20 -98.98
C SER A 14 29.27 0.43 -98.03
N ALA A 15 30.43 0.75 -98.64
CA ALA A 15 31.79 1.10 -98.11
C ALA A 15 31.86 2.35 -97.17
N PRO A 16 33.03 2.83 -96.63
CA PRO A 16 34.48 2.51 -96.83
C PRO A 16 35.36 2.40 -95.53
N PRO A 17 36.70 2.16 -95.61
CA PRO A 17 37.60 1.99 -94.46
C PRO A 17 38.37 3.28 -94.07
N PRO A 18 38.87 3.40 -92.81
CA PRO A 18 40.32 3.46 -92.55
C PRO A 18 40.71 2.78 -91.21
N GLU A 19 41.79 2.00 -91.12
CA GLU A 19 43.21 2.34 -90.89
C GLU A 19 43.59 2.38 -89.39
N GLU A 20 44.47 1.43 -89.04
CA GLU A 20 45.46 1.35 -87.93
C GLU A 20 45.07 1.61 -86.47
N ALA A 21 45.24 0.58 -85.62
CA ALA A 21 46.07 0.66 -84.40
C ALA A 21 46.29 -0.72 -83.76
N GLU A 22 47.56 -1.11 -83.68
CA GLU A 22 48.23 -1.83 -82.58
C GLU A 22 47.58 -3.12 -82.02
N LYS A 23 48.07 -4.27 -82.50
CA LYS A 23 48.08 -5.50 -81.68
C LYS A 23 49.32 -5.54 -80.81
N SER A 24 49.24 -4.90 -79.65
CA SER A 24 50.12 -5.16 -78.52
C SER A 24 49.81 -6.55 -77.95
N ALA A 25 50.86 -7.35 -77.77
CA ALA A 25 50.77 -8.68 -77.19
C ALA A 25 50.33 -8.58 -75.72
N GLU A 26 49.14 -9.09 -75.40
CA GLU A 26 48.75 -9.34 -74.01
C GLU A 26 49.53 -10.56 -73.49
N GLN A 27 50.71 -10.31 -72.95
CA GLN A 27 51.33 -11.20 -71.98
C GLN A 27 50.51 -11.12 -70.69
N GLN A 28 49.85 -12.22 -70.34
CA GLN A 28 49.26 -12.45 -69.03
C GLN A 28 50.34 -12.25 -67.95
N GLN A 29 50.25 -11.15 -67.20
CA GLN A 29 50.99 -10.99 -65.95
C GLN A 29 50.24 -11.75 -64.86
N GLN A 30 50.71 -12.96 -64.56
CA GLN A 30 50.39 -13.64 -63.29
C GLN A 30 51.08 -12.86 -62.17
N GLN A 31 50.29 -12.27 -61.27
CA GLN A 31 50.81 -11.73 -60.02
C GLN A 31 51.33 -12.87 -59.14
N PRO A 32 52.47 -12.71 -58.46
CA PRO A 32 53.03 -13.76 -57.62
C PRO A 32 52.23 -13.93 -56.31
N GLU A 33 52.15 -15.17 -55.84
CA GLU A 33 51.24 -15.71 -54.80
C GLU A 33 51.38 -15.08 -53.39
N TRP A 34 52.29 -14.13 -53.18
CA TRP A 34 52.57 -13.52 -51.88
C TRP A 34 51.83 -12.19 -51.62
N GLU A 35 51.00 -11.73 -52.57
CA GLU A 35 50.10 -10.57 -52.41
C GLU A 35 48.65 -10.97 -52.04
N GLN A 36 48.39 -12.25 -51.72
CA GLN A 36 47.10 -12.65 -51.15
C GLN A 36 47.09 -12.40 -49.65
N ASP A 37 46.28 -11.42 -49.22
CA ASP A 37 45.98 -11.21 -47.79
C ASP A 37 45.49 -12.51 -47.17
N ALA A 38 46.04 -12.88 -46.01
CA ALA A 38 45.59 -14.05 -45.28
C ALA A 38 44.08 -13.91 -44.96
N PRO A 39 43.28 -14.98 -45.12
CA PRO A 39 41.87 -14.92 -44.74
C PRO A 39 41.75 -14.56 -43.26
N PRO A 40 40.71 -13.80 -42.86
CA PRO A 40 40.51 -13.41 -41.47
C PRO A 40 40.47 -14.68 -40.61
N VAL A 41 41.35 -14.72 -39.62
CA VAL A 41 41.40 -15.82 -38.65
C VAL A 41 40.09 -15.78 -37.88
N ASP A 42 39.25 -16.79 -38.09
CA ASP A 42 38.02 -16.98 -37.32
C ASP A 42 38.41 -17.17 -35.85
N PRO A 43 38.10 -16.21 -34.95
CA PRO A 43 38.38 -16.38 -33.55
C PRO A 43 37.29 -17.31 -33.04
N GLU A 44 37.57 -18.61 -33.02
CA GLU A 44 36.74 -19.65 -32.37
C GLU A 44 36.64 -19.35 -30.86
N ILE A 45 35.90 -18.29 -30.50
CA ILE A 45 35.60 -17.90 -29.13
C ILE A 45 34.55 -18.91 -28.67
N ILE A 46 35.02 -19.92 -27.95
CA ILE A 46 34.18 -20.88 -27.25
C ILE A 46 33.31 -20.10 -26.25
N GLU A 47 31.99 -20.26 -26.35
CA GLU A 47 31.00 -19.61 -25.46
C GLU A 47 31.42 -19.73 -23.98
N GLY A 48 31.57 -18.59 -23.31
CA GLY A 48 31.86 -18.52 -21.87
C GLY A 48 33.34 -18.43 -21.46
N ARG A 49 34.29 -18.25 -22.40
CA ARG A 49 35.67 -17.87 -22.05
C ARG A 49 35.97 -16.42 -22.44
N GLU A 50 36.07 -15.57 -21.42
CA GLU A 50 36.46 -14.17 -21.56
C GLU A 50 37.98 -14.02 -21.42
N ARG A 51 38.60 -13.17 -22.24
CA ARG A 51 40.04 -12.87 -22.13
C ARG A 51 40.26 -12.00 -20.88
N PRO A 52 41.08 -12.41 -19.91
CA PRO A 52 41.32 -11.61 -18.71
C PRO A 52 41.84 -10.21 -19.07
N GLY A 53 41.10 -9.17 -18.68
CA GLY A 53 41.45 -7.78 -18.95
C GLY A 53 41.00 -7.21 -20.30
N TYR A 54 40.22 -7.96 -21.08
CA TYR A 54 39.52 -7.41 -22.24
C TYR A 54 38.12 -6.98 -21.82
N THR A 55 37.87 -5.67 -21.82
CA THR A 55 36.52 -5.12 -21.80
C THR A 55 36.08 -4.91 -23.23
N ASP A 56 35.01 -5.56 -23.66
CA ASP A 56 34.38 -5.27 -24.95
C ASP A 56 34.12 -3.76 -25.05
N PRO A 57 34.36 -3.15 -26.22
CA PRO A 57 33.91 -1.77 -26.44
C PRO A 57 32.41 -1.73 -26.16
N LEU A 58 31.99 -0.76 -25.36
CA LEU A 58 30.57 -0.54 -25.11
C LEU A 58 29.86 -0.41 -26.46
N PRO A 59 28.65 -0.99 -26.61
CA PRO A 59 27.86 -0.80 -27.80
C PRO A 59 27.71 0.71 -28.05
N GLU A 60 27.67 1.08 -29.33
CA GLU A 60 27.44 2.47 -29.70
C GLU A 60 26.19 3.01 -28.98
N PRO A 61 26.24 4.27 -28.50
CA PRO A 61 25.09 4.86 -27.85
C PRO A 61 23.87 4.74 -28.77
N VAL A 62 22.79 4.18 -28.24
CA VAL A 62 21.52 4.09 -28.97
C VAL A 62 20.96 5.50 -29.08
N GLU A 63 21.31 6.20 -30.16
CA GLU A 63 20.70 7.46 -30.53
C GLU A 63 19.33 7.17 -31.16
N GLN A 64 18.29 7.18 -30.32
CA GLN A 64 16.93 6.97 -30.79
C GLN A 64 16.36 8.28 -31.35
N GLU A 65 16.62 8.57 -32.62
CA GLU A 65 15.92 9.63 -33.36
C GLU A 65 14.50 9.18 -33.71
N ASN A 66 13.57 9.36 -32.78
CA ASN A 66 12.15 9.15 -33.06
C ASN A 66 11.64 10.29 -33.96
N GLU A 67 11.63 10.09 -35.28
CA GLU A 67 11.02 11.03 -36.23
C GLU A 67 9.55 11.27 -35.87
N GLY A 68 9.21 12.51 -35.48
CA GLY A 68 7.86 12.89 -35.04
C GLY A 68 7.62 12.81 -33.52
N ALA A 69 8.60 12.38 -32.72
CA ALA A 69 8.50 12.51 -31.27
C ALA A 69 8.49 13.99 -30.88
N VAL A 70 7.43 14.38 -30.17
CA VAL A 70 7.31 15.71 -29.59
C VAL A 70 8.36 15.83 -28.50
N ARG A 71 9.39 16.65 -28.72
CA ARG A 71 10.35 16.99 -27.66
C ARG A 71 9.56 17.57 -26.49
N ALA A 72 9.92 17.17 -25.27
CA ALA A 72 9.34 17.79 -24.08
C ALA A 72 9.51 19.31 -24.21
N PRO A 73 8.44 20.10 -24.06
CA PRO A 73 8.52 21.54 -24.21
C PRO A 73 9.59 22.09 -23.26
N PRO A 74 10.41 23.04 -23.71
CA PRO A 74 11.40 23.66 -22.85
C PRO A 74 10.67 24.30 -21.64
N PRO A 75 11.30 24.43 -20.45
CA PRO A 75 10.65 24.98 -19.26
C PRO A 75 9.95 26.34 -19.48
N GLN A 76 10.41 27.12 -20.46
CA GLN A 76 9.86 28.41 -20.87
C GLN A 76 8.54 28.32 -21.67
N ALA A 77 8.19 27.15 -22.19
CA ALA A 77 6.95 26.91 -22.93
C ALA A 77 5.76 26.54 -22.01
N PHE A 78 6.01 26.36 -20.70
CA PHE A 78 4.93 26.32 -19.72
C PHE A 78 4.43 27.75 -19.45
N PRO A 79 3.11 27.99 -19.43
CA PRO A 79 2.57 29.31 -19.14
C PRO A 79 3.06 29.83 -17.79
N THR A 80 3.72 30.99 -17.77
CA THR A 80 4.12 31.69 -16.53
C THR A 80 2.93 32.18 -15.73
N ASP A 81 1.79 32.32 -16.40
CA ASP A 81 0.57 32.94 -15.84
C ASP A 81 -0.31 31.89 -15.14
N GLN A 82 0.00 30.61 -15.32
CA GLN A 82 -0.68 29.49 -14.66
C GLN A 82 0.23 28.94 -13.57
N VAL A 83 0.03 29.43 -12.35
CA VAL A 83 0.75 28.92 -11.18
C VAL A 83 0.16 27.56 -10.81
N PRO A 84 0.96 26.47 -10.84
CA PRO A 84 0.47 25.17 -10.36
C PRO A 84 0.19 25.30 -8.87
N VAL A 85 -1.07 25.08 -8.47
CA VAL A 85 -1.44 25.05 -7.06
C VAL A 85 -1.30 23.62 -6.58
N PRO A 86 -0.36 23.33 -5.66
CA PRO A 86 -0.08 21.98 -5.21
C PRO A 86 -1.25 21.36 -4.43
N ASP A 87 -2.11 22.19 -3.83
CA ASP A 87 -3.23 21.76 -3.00
C ASP A 87 -4.58 21.89 -3.72
N ARG A 88 -4.87 20.90 -4.57
CA ARG A 88 -6.16 20.82 -5.28
C ARG A 88 -7.34 20.67 -4.32
N TRP A 89 -7.13 20.07 -3.14
CA TRP A 89 -8.20 19.86 -2.17
C TRP A 89 -8.73 21.20 -1.67
N ARG A 90 -7.83 22.12 -1.29
CA ARG A 90 -8.20 23.46 -0.79
C ARG A 90 -8.71 24.40 -1.88
N LEU A 91 -8.29 24.21 -3.14
CA LEU A 91 -8.80 24.99 -4.26
C LEU A 91 -10.33 24.90 -4.43
N VAL A 92 -10.91 23.72 -4.25
CA VAL A 92 -12.35 23.52 -4.45
C VAL A 92 -13.18 24.28 -3.41
N GLU A 93 -12.64 24.44 -2.20
CA GLU A 93 -13.25 25.24 -1.13
C GLU A 93 -13.08 26.74 -1.39
N SER A 94 -11.88 27.19 -1.77
CA SER A 94 -11.63 28.60 -2.04
C SER A 94 -12.43 29.12 -3.24
N LEU A 95 -12.70 28.26 -4.22
CA LEU A 95 -13.60 28.53 -5.36
C LEU A 95 -15.08 28.44 -5.00
N GLY A 96 -15.43 28.03 -3.77
CA GLY A 96 -16.82 27.92 -3.30
C GLY A 96 -17.64 26.80 -3.96
N LEU A 97 -16.97 25.85 -4.61
CA LEU A 97 -17.60 24.73 -5.32
C LEU A 97 -18.09 23.65 -4.35
N VAL A 98 -17.42 23.50 -3.20
CA VAL A 98 -17.80 22.59 -2.13
C VAL A 98 -17.93 23.38 -0.83
N LYS A 99 -19.07 23.20 -0.14
CA LYS A 99 -19.33 23.80 1.16
C LYS A 99 -19.21 22.73 2.24
N GLU A 100 -18.33 22.94 3.21
CA GLU A 100 -18.18 22.01 4.32
C GLU A 100 -19.45 21.98 5.19
N ASN A 101 -19.95 20.78 5.45
CA ASN A 101 -21.02 20.54 6.42
C ASN A 101 -20.68 19.30 7.25
N LEU A 102 -20.73 19.42 8.57
CA LEU A 102 -20.38 18.33 9.48
C LEU A 102 -21.46 17.23 9.52
N LEU A 103 -22.74 17.60 9.39
CA LEU A 103 -23.86 16.67 9.58
C LEU A 103 -24.38 16.06 8.27
N ASP A 104 -24.09 16.69 7.13
CA ASP A 104 -24.57 16.20 5.83
C ASP A 104 -23.68 15.07 5.27
N PRO A 105 -24.18 13.82 5.15
CA PRO A 105 -23.36 12.69 4.72
C PRO A 105 -22.87 12.77 3.27
N TYR A 106 -23.48 13.60 2.42
CA TYR A 106 -23.13 13.67 0.99
C TYR A 106 -22.14 14.79 0.63
N ASN A 107 -21.92 15.73 1.55
CA ASN A 107 -20.99 16.83 1.35
C ASN A 107 -19.63 16.51 1.98
N GLN A 108 -18.56 16.80 1.24
CA GLN A 108 -17.19 16.54 1.67
C GLN A 108 -16.84 17.34 2.92
N ASN A 109 -16.13 16.71 3.85
CA ASN A 109 -15.62 17.36 5.05
C ASN A 109 -14.25 16.83 5.45
N THR A 110 -13.36 17.72 5.86
CA THR A 110 -12.05 17.40 6.44
C THR A 110 -12.15 16.44 7.63
N TYR A 111 -13.10 16.63 8.55
CA TYR A 111 -13.27 15.79 9.74
C TYR A 111 -13.99 14.47 9.48
N LYS A 112 -14.49 14.25 8.25
CA LYS A 112 -15.02 12.96 7.79
C LYS A 112 -13.97 12.10 7.10
N GLY A 113 -12.74 12.61 6.96
CA GLY A 113 -11.67 11.94 6.23
C GLY A 113 -11.75 12.13 4.70
N ASP A 114 -12.65 12.98 4.19
CA ASP A 114 -12.76 13.24 2.75
C ASP A 114 -11.62 14.13 2.22
N ARG A 115 -10.99 14.89 3.11
CA ARG A 115 -9.98 15.90 2.77
C ARG A 115 -8.84 15.88 3.79
N PRO A 116 -7.63 16.28 3.37
CA PRO A 116 -6.52 16.40 4.30
C PRO A 116 -6.72 17.56 5.27
N ILE A 117 -6.23 17.37 6.49
CA ILE A 117 -6.17 18.38 7.55
C ILE A 117 -5.30 19.54 7.06
N ASN A 118 -5.71 20.77 7.41
CA ASN A 118 -4.86 21.94 7.19
C ASN A 118 -3.92 22.14 8.39
N PRO A 119 -2.59 21.99 8.25
CA PRO A 119 -1.63 22.22 9.33
C PRO A 119 -1.76 23.60 9.96
N ASP A 120 -2.08 24.64 9.18
CA ASP A 120 -2.25 26.01 9.67
C ASP A 120 -3.43 26.14 10.64
N LYS A 121 -4.46 25.30 10.50
CA LYS A 121 -5.63 25.27 11.39
C LYS A 121 -5.35 24.48 12.68
N VAL A 122 -4.31 23.64 12.71
CA VAL A 122 -3.96 22.78 13.86
C VAL A 122 -2.47 22.85 14.21
N PRO A 123 -1.94 24.05 14.57
CA PRO A 123 -0.51 24.24 14.82
C PRO A 123 0.04 23.44 16.02
N TRP A 124 -0.85 22.88 16.85
CA TRP A 124 -0.50 22.03 17.99
C TRP A 124 -0.21 20.57 17.60
N LEU A 125 -0.62 20.13 16.40
CA LEU A 125 -0.27 18.81 15.88
C LEU A 125 1.08 18.90 15.14
N PRO A 126 2.08 18.06 15.46
CA PRO A 126 3.36 18.03 14.77
C PRO A 126 3.25 17.32 13.40
N ILE A 127 2.30 17.77 12.57
CA ILE A 127 2.08 17.27 11.21
C ILE A 127 2.77 18.20 10.21
N THR A 128 3.46 17.61 9.23
CA THR A 128 4.11 18.34 8.14
C THR A 128 3.63 17.79 6.80
N GLY A 129 3.27 18.71 5.90
CA GLY A 129 2.68 18.38 4.60
C GLY A 129 1.15 18.50 4.59
N ASP A 130 0.60 18.45 3.38
CA ASP A 130 -0.83 18.66 3.09
C ASP A 130 -1.56 17.34 2.77
N ASP A 131 -1.02 16.20 3.22
CA ASP A 131 -1.48 14.85 2.90
C ASP A 131 -1.90 14.03 4.14
N TRP A 132 -2.28 14.72 5.22
CA TRP A 132 -2.73 14.10 6.48
C TRP A 132 -4.24 13.97 6.54
N PHE A 133 -4.77 12.78 6.76
CA PHE A 133 -6.19 12.51 6.91
C PHE A 133 -6.53 12.12 8.35
N PHE A 134 -7.65 12.64 8.85
CA PHE A 134 -8.19 12.29 10.16
C PHE A 134 -9.33 11.30 10.00
N VAL A 135 -9.32 10.23 10.79
CA VAL A 135 -10.42 9.27 10.89
C VAL A 135 -10.79 9.13 12.35
N ALA A 136 -12.08 9.21 12.65
CA ALA A 136 -12.60 8.94 13.98
C ALA A 136 -13.74 7.93 13.90
N ASN A 137 -13.82 7.06 14.90
CA ASN A 137 -14.92 6.12 15.07
C ASN A 137 -15.38 6.14 16.52
N LEU A 138 -16.69 6.02 16.72
CA LEU A 138 -17.30 5.86 18.03
C LEU A 138 -18.36 4.76 17.94
N ILE A 139 -18.24 3.76 18.79
CA ILE A 139 -19.18 2.67 18.93
C ILE A 139 -19.77 2.77 20.34
N SER A 140 -21.09 2.65 20.43
CA SER A 140 -21.83 2.53 21.68
C SER A 140 -22.56 1.21 21.65
N ASP A 141 -22.12 0.26 22.45
CA ASP A 141 -22.72 -1.05 22.60
C ASP A 141 -23.43 -1.14 23.96
N THR A 142 -24.70 -1.52 23.94
CA THR A 142 -25.56 -1.59 25.14
C THR A 142 -26.14 -2.98 25.25
N VAL A 143 -25.82 -3.67 26.34
CA VAL A 143 -26.42 -4.96 26.70
C VAL A 143 -27.31 -4.76 27.91
N TYR A 144 -28.58 -5.09 27.76
CA TYR A 144 -29.55 -5.12 28.85
C TYR A 144 -30.10 -6.54 28.98
N GLU A 145 -29.76 -7.21 30.09
CA GLU A 145 -30.15 -8.59 30.39
C GLU A 145 -31.03 -8.61 31.66
N PRO A 146 -32.35 -8.57 31.51
CA PRO A 146 -33.26 -8.90 32.59
C PRO A 146 -33.32 -10.42 32.74
N ARG A 147 -33.12 -10.93 33.95
CA ARG A 147 -33.12 -12.38 34.19
C ARG A 147 -33.75 -12.73 35.53
N THR A 148 -34.37 -13.90 35.56
CA THR A 148 -35.07 -14.42 36.72
C THR A 148 -34.42 -15.72 37.19
N PHE A 149 -33.93 -15.76 38.42
CA PHE A 149 -33.41 -16.98 39.04
C PHE A 149 -33.69 -16.97 40.55
N PRO A 150 -33.94 -18.15 41.16
CA PRO A 150 -34.22 -18.22 42.59
C PRO A 150 -32.98 -17.81 43.40
N ILE A 151 -33.08 -16.73 44.16
CA ILE A 151 -32.03 -16.23 45.06
C ILE A 151 -32.46 -16.53 46.49
N PRO A 152 -31.63 -17.14 47.35
CA PRO A 152 -31.99 -17.33 48.75
C PRO A 152 -31.95 -16.00 49.51
N VAL A 153 -32.85 -15.83 50.48
CA VAL A 153 -32.76 -14.67 51.39
C VAL A 153 -31.48 -14.75 52.23
N GLY A 154 -30.89 -13.60 52.53
CA GLY A 154 -29.71 -13.55 53.39
C GLY A 154 -30.06 -13.87 54.86
N ILE A 155 -29.34 -14.83 55.46
CA ILE A 155 -29.58 -15.28 56.86
C ILE A 155 -29.31 -14.16 57.89
N GLN A 156 -28.38 -13.25 57.58
CA GLN A 156 -27.93 -12.19 58.48
C GLN A 156 -28.55 -10.82 58.17
N THR A 157 -28.92 -10.61 56.91
CA THR A 157 -29.46 -9.35 56.40
C THR A 157 -30.24 -9.63 55.11
N THR A 158 -31.36 -8.95 54.94
CA THR A 158 -32.18 -8.94 53.73
C THR A 158 -32.28 -7.50 53.22
N GLU A 159 -32.56 -7.32 51.93
CA GLU A 159 -32.80 -5.98 51.38
C GLU A 159 -34.14 -5.43 51.87
N ASP A 160 -35.20 -6.23 51.69
CA ASP A 160 -36.54 -5.88 52.12
C ASP A 160 -36.85 -6.33 53.56
N PRO A 161 -37.71 -5.61 54.29
CA PRO A 161 -38.28 -6.09 55.54
C PRO A 161 -39.24 -7.28 55.32
N ASP A 162 -39.49 -8.06 56.38
CA ASP A 162 -40.43 -9.19 56.42
C ASP A 162 -40.17 -10.34 55.43
N ARG A 163 -38.92 -10.49 54.95
CA ARG A 163 -38.48 -11.62 54.10
C ARG A 163 -38.10 -12.84 54.94
N LEU A 164 -39.10 -13.61 55.37
CA LEU A 164 -38.93 -14.80 56.22
C LEU A 164 -38.92 -16.13 55.45
N ASP A 165 -39.18 -16.10 54.14
CA ASP A 165 -39.18 -17.28 53.27
C ASP A 165 -37.75 -17.74 52.92
N VAL A 166 -37.62 -18.94 52.36
CA VAL A 166 -36.31 -19.49 51.93
C VAL A 166 -35.75 -18.75 50.71
N PHE A 167 -36.62 -18.24 49.83
CA PHE A 167 -36.25 -17.53 48.60
C PHE A 167 -36.69 -16.07 48.62
N GLY A 168 -35.76 -15.24 48.14
CA GLY A 168 -35.88 -13.84 47.87
C GLY A 168 -36.68 -13.54 46.60
N ASN A 169 -36.65 -12.27 46.18
CA ASN A 169 -37.18 -11.91 44.87
C ASN A 169 -36.22 -12.50 43.83
N ASP A 170 -36.75 -12.93 42.69
CA ASP A 170 -36.01 -13.70 41.69
C ASP A 170 -35.57 -12.85 40.50
N PHE A 171 -36.10 -11.64 40.37
CA PHE A 171 -35.78 -10.74 39.26
C PHE A 171 -34.50 -9.95 39.52
N SER A 172 -33.54 -10.04 38.60
CA SER A 172 -32.31 -9.26 38.60
C SER A 172 -32.06 -8.66 37.23
N THR A 173 -31.30 -7.57 37.20
CA THR A 173 -30.98 -6.85 35.96
C THR A 173 -29.47 -6.70 35.82
N VAL A 174 -28.96 -6.95 34.63
CA VAL A 174 -27.58 -6.62 34.25
C VAL A 174 -27.62 -5.64 33.09
N LEU A 175 -26.94 -4.51 33.26
CA LEU A 175 -26.70 -3.52 32.22
C LEU A 175 -25.18 -3.44 32.00
N SER A 176 -24.74 -3.57 30.75
CA SER A 176 -23.35 -3.32 30.35
C SER A 176 -23.33 -2.37 29.17
N GLN A 177 -22.66 -1.24 29.35
CA GLN A 177 -22.51 -0.21 28.34
C GLN A 177 -21.03 -0.09 27.97
N THR A 178 -20.69 -0.32 26.71
CA THR A 178 -19.31 -0.17 26.22
C THR A 178 -19.25 0.93 25.17
N PHE A 179 -18.39 1.92 25.41
CA PHE A 179 -18.01 2.94 24.45
C PHE A 179 -16.63 2.62 23.89
N ILE A 180 -16.53 2.42 22.58
CA ILE A 180 -15.24 2.24 21.90
C ILE A 180 -15.00 3.45 21.01
N ALA A 181 -14.04 4.28 21.38
CA ALA A 181 -13.66 5.48 20.64
C ALA A 181 -12.27 5.27 20.03
N GLY A 182 -12.17 5.45 18.71
CA GLY A 182 -10.90 5.38 18.00
C GLY A 182 -10.64 6.64 17.19
N VAL A 183 -9.36 7.00 17.11
CA VAL A 183 -8.85 8.08 16.27
C VAL A 183 -7.63 7.58 15.52
N ALA A 184 -7.53 7.95 14.25
CA ALA A 184 -6.35 7.68 13.43
C ALA A 184 -5.95 8.91 12.61
N LEU A 185 -4.64 9.14 12.54
CA LEU A 185 -4.01 10.14 11.66
C LEU A 185 -3.18 9.40 10.62
N LEU A 186 -3.56 9.53 9.36
CA LEU A 186 -2.96 8.82 8.23
C LEU A 186 -2.23 9.81 7.32
N LYS A 187 -1.01 9.51 6.91
CA LYS A 187 -0.28 10.31 5.93
C LYS A 187 -0.20 9.63 4.57
N GLY A 188 -0.68 10.31 3.54
CA GLY A 188 -0.61 9.89 2.15
C GLY A 188 -1.94 9.36 1.59
N SER A 189 -1.93 8.96 0.32
CA SER A 189 -3.10 8.40 -0.36
C SER A 189 -3.18 6.89 -0.14
N THR A 190 -4.14 6.44 0.66
CA THR A 190 -4.33 5.03 1.05
C THR A 190 -5.09 4.18 0.03
N ALA A 191 -5.52 4.76 -1.09
CA ALA A 191 -6.35 4.06 -2.07
C ALA A 191 -5.61 2.90 -2.77
N TYR A 192 -4.30 3.06 -3.00
CA TYR A 192 -3.50 2.11 -3.79
C TYR A 192 -2.25 1.59 -3.06
N LYS A 193 -1.80 2.29 -2.02
CA LYS A 193 -0.63 1.91 -1.23
C LYS A 193 -0.90 2.14 0.26
N PRO A 194 -0.19 1.42 1.16
CA PRO A 194 -0.28 1.69 2.59
C PRO A 194 0.02 3.16 2.91
N PRO A 195 -0.58 3.72 3.98
CA PRO A 195 -0.21 5.06 4.45
C PRO A 195 1.28 5.08 4.80
N SER A 196 1.96 6.19 4.47
CA SER A 196 3.38 6.37 4.79
C SER A 196 3.62 6.39 6.31
N VAL A 197 2.69 6.98 7.05
CA VAL A 197 2.66 6.99 8.51
C VAL A 197 1.22 6.86 8.97
N GLU A 198 0.96 6.04 9.98
CA GLU A 198 -0.32 5.95 10.67
C GLU A 198 -0.10 6.05 12.19
N TYR A 199 -0.78 7.00 12.82
CA TYR A 199 -0.96 7.01 14.27
C TYR A 199 -2.38 6.54 14.56
N ARG A 200 -2.54 5.55 15.44
CA ARG A 200 -3.86 5.05 15.85
C ARG A 200 -3.94 4.92 17.35
N VAL A 201 -5.03 5.42 17.92
CA VAL A 201 -5.38 5.23 19.33
C VAL A 201 -6.85 4.82 19.42
N THR A 202 -7.12 3.71 20.09
CA THR A 202 -8.46 3.19 20.33
C THR A 202 -8.62 2.90 21.82
N LEU A 203 -9.61 3.52 22.44
CA LEU A 203 -9.96 3.39 23.85
C LEU A 203 -11.31 2.68 23.97
N ALA A 204 -11.43 1.80 24.96
CA ALA A 204 -12.69 1.16 25.33
C ALA A 204 -13.03 1.52 26.78
N TYR A 205 -14.14 2.22 26.97
CA TYR A 205 -14.69 2.52 28.28
C TYR A 205 -15.94 1.68 28.51
N ASN A 206 -15.93 0.85 29.53
CA ASN A 206 -17.04 -0.04 29.86
C ASN A 206 -17.60 0.35 31.23
N VAL A 207 -18.92 0.44 31.32
CA VAL A 207 -19.67 0.70 32.55
C VAL A 207 -20.66 -0.44 32.73
N ASN A 208 -20.59 -1.13 33.86
CA ASN A 208 -21.49 -2.19 34.23
C ASN A 208 -22.33 -1.78 35.42
N TYR A 209 -23.62 -2.06 35.36
CA TYR A 209 -24.54 -1.94 36.47
C TYR A 209 -25.27 -3.26 36.65
N VAL A 210 -25.24 -3.79 37.86
CA VAL A 210 -25.94 -5.02 38.22
C VAL A 210 -26.83 -4.73 39.41
N ASP A 211 -28.11 -5.06 39.30
CA ASP A 211 -29.08 -4.95 40.38
C ASP A 211 -29.60 -6.34 40.73
N VAL A 212 -29.50 -6.70 42.00
CA VAL A 212 -29.92 -8.00 42.54
C VAL A 212 -30.81 -7.75 43.75
N PRO A 213 -31.92 -8.50 43.90
CA PRO A 213 -32.89 -8.23 44.95
C PRO A 213 -32.47 -8.63 46.37
N GLU A 214 -31.34 -9.33 46.53
CA GLU A 214 -30.88 -9.81 47.84
C GLU A 214 -29.47 -9.34 48.15
N ARG A 215 -29.27 -8.92 49.40
CA ARG A 215 -27.96 -8.51 49.91
C ARG A 215 -26.99 -9.67 49.91
N ARG A 216 -25.72 -9.32 49.87
CA ARG A 216 -24.57 -10.23 49.93
C ARG A 216 -24.32 -11.08 48.68
N VAL A 217 -25.06 -10.84 47.59
CA VAL A 217 -24.82 -11.50 46.30
C VAL A 217 -23.67 -10.86 45.56
N LEU A 218 -23.64 -9.52 45.49
CA LEU A 218 -22.60 -8.76 44.78
C LEU A 218 -21.39 -8.41 45.66
N PHE A 219 -21.64 -8.19 46.96
CA PHE A 219 -20.62 -7.80 47.94
C PHE A 219 -20.65 -8.71 49.16
N VAL A 220 -19.50 -8.99 49.77
CA VAL A 220 -19.48 -9.77 51.02
C VAL A 220 -19.96 -8.92 52.22
N GLU A 221 -19.81 -7.60 52.15
CA GLU A 221 -20.18 -6.67 53.21
C GLU A 221 -21.70 -6.38 53.20
N PRO A 222 -22.43 -6.60 54.32
CA PRO A 222 -23.88 -6.47 54.37
C PRO A 222 -24.39 -5.02 54.45
N SER A 223 -23.52 -4.07 54.78
CA SER A 223 -23.87 -2.64 54.84
C SER A 223 -23.92 -1.98 53.47
N LEU A 224 -23.31 -2.59 52.45
CA LEU A 224 -23.40 -2.13 51.08
C LEU A 224 -24.77 -2.49 50.47
N GLU A 225 -25.15 -1.72 49.46
CA GLU A 225 -26.39 -1.92 48.72
C GLU A 225 -26.33 -3.22 47.89
N SER A 226 -27.49 -3.68 47.45
CA SER A 226 -27.64 -4.93 46.70
C SER A 226 -27.43 -4.76 45.19
N ASP A 227 -27.16 -3.53 44.73
CA ASP A 227 -26.70 -3.20 43.39
C ASP A 227 -25.18 -2.91 43.36
N ARG A 228 -24.60 -2.95 42.15
CA ARG A 228 -23.18 -2.63 41.93
C ARG A 228 -23.00 -1.91 40.60
N LEU A 229 -22.39 -0.74 40.67
CA LEU A 229 -21.82 -0.05 39.52
C LEU A 229 -20.30 -0.25 39.52
N ASP A 230 -19.75 -0.66 38.37
CA ASP A 230 -18.32 -0.78 38.15
C ASP A 230 -17.98 -0.21 36.76
N ASP A 231 -16.79 0.37 36.61
CA ASP A 231 -16.35 0.90 35.33
C ASP A 231 -14.87 0.63 35.08
N PHE A 232 -14.52 0.57 33.80
CA PHE A 232 -13.17 0.30 33.37
C PHE A 232 -12.83 1.00 32.07
N LEU A 233 -11.67 1.67 32.04
CA LEU A 233 -11.10 2.26 30.84
C LEU A 233 -9.87 1.47 30.38
N GLY A 234 -9.99 0.79 29.25
CA GLY A 234 -8.91 0.05 28.60
C GLY A 234 -8.36 0.76 27.37
N VAL A 235 -7.06 0.58 27.13
CA VAL A 235 -6.40 0.97 25.86
C VAL A 235 -6.34 -0.25 24.95
N GLN A 236 -7.17 -0.25 23.91
CA GLN A 236 -7.27 -1.34 22.94
C GLN A 236 -6.13 -1.27 21.92
N GLU A 237 -5.91 -0.08 21.35
CA GLU A 237 -4.87 0.17 20.35
C GLU A 237 -4.18 1.49 20.67
N ALA A 238 -2.86 1.52 20.51
CA ALA A 238 -2.05 2.72 20.62
C ALA A 238 -0.73 2.46 19.91
N PHE A 239 -0.68 2.69 18.59
CA PHE A 239 0.48 2.37 17.80
C PHE A 239 0.82 3.45 16.77
N VAL A 240 2.07 3.39 16.32
CA VAL A 240 2.58 4.10 15.16
C VAL A 240 3.01 3.06 14.13
N ASP A 241 2.51 3.20 12.90
CA ASP A 241 3.00 2.47 11.74
C ASP A 241 3.81 3.42 10.86
N TYR A 242 5.00 2.99 10.48
CA TYR A 242 5.87 3.69 9.55
C TYR A 242 6.15 2.77 8.37
N HIS A 243 5.74 3.22 7.20
CA HIS A 243 5.90 2.51 5.95
C HIS A 243 7.09 3.10 5.18
N PHE A 244 8.05 2.24 4.84
CA PHE A 244 9.26 2.65 4.14
C PHE A 244 9.00 2.80 2.64
N THR A 245 8.38 3.92 2.26
CA THR A 245 8.00 4.20 0.86
C THR A 245 9.16 4.21 -0.13
N GLU A 246 10.40 4.36 0.35
CA GLU A 246 11.61 4.31 -0.50
C GLU A 246 11.87 2.90 -1.06
N PHE A 247 11.41 1.85 -0.37
CA PHE A 247 11.60 0.46 -0.80
C PHE A 247 10.42 -0.10 -1.59
N ASP A 248 9.43 0.73 -1.90
CA ASP A 248 8.26 0.34 -2.69
C ASP A 248 8.69 -0.09 -4.10
N THR A 249 8.09 -1.16 -4.60
CA THR A 249 8.24 -1.56 -6.00
C THR A 249 7.11 -0.96 -6.85
N ASP A 250 7.30 -0.92 -8.17
CA ASP A 250 6.24 -0.59 -9.13
C ASP A 250 5.01 -1.53 -9.02
N ARG A 251 5.15 -2.64 -8.29
CA ARG A 251 4.11 -3.64 -8.03
C ARG A 251 3.49 -3.52 -6.63
N PHE A 252 3.73 -2.42 -5.92
CA PHE A 252 3.21 -2.16 -4.58
C PHE A 252 3.67 -3.17 -3.52
N ASP A 253 4.84 -3.80 -3.72
CA ASP A 253 5.49 -4.51 -2.60
C ASP A 253 5.95 -3.48 -1.57
N PHE A 254 5.71 -3.77 -0.29
CA PHE A 254 5.93 -2.80 0.79
C PHE A 254 6.70 -3.41 1.95
N ILE A 255 7.37 -2.55 2.71
CA ILE A 255 7.98 -2.88 4.01
C ILE A 255 7.50 -1.82 5.01
N SER A 256 7.04 -2.26 6.17
CA SER A 256 6.56 -1.38 7.24
C SER A 256 6.99 -1.86 8.61
N ILE A 257 7.23 -0.91 9.51
CA ILE A 257 7.48 -1.15 10.92
C ILE A 257 6.35 -0.54 11.76
N ARG A 258 5.77 -1.33 12.65
CA ARG A 258 4.72 -0.88 13.56
C ARG A 258 5.12 -1.10 15.01
N ALA A 259 5.05 -0.05 15.80
CA ALA A 259 5.41 -0.05 17.21
C ALA A 259 4.25 0.47 18.08
N GLY A 260 3.96 -0.23 19.17
CA GLY A 260 2.91 0.16 20.13
C GLY A 260 1.99 -1.00 20.49
N ILE A 261 0.87 -0.65 21.14
CA ILE A 261 -0.21 -1.57 21.45
C ILE A 261 -0.98 -1.84 20.17
N GLN A 262 -0.96 -3.09 19.71
CA GLN A 262 -1.55 -3.47 18.43
C GLN A 262 -2.12 -4.90 18.50
N PRO A 263 -3.14 -5.21 17.71
CA PRO A 263 -3.60 -6.58 17.54
C PRO A 263 -2.50 -7.41 16.86
N PHE A 264 -2.25 -8.59 17.39
CA PHE A 264 -1.33 -9.56 16.81
C PHE A 264 -1.91 -10.97 16.85
N GLN A 265 -1.87 -11.62 15.70
CA GLN A 265 -2.26 -13.01 15.52
C GLN A 265 -1.06 -13.80 15.01
N SER A 266 -0.65 -14.85 15.73
CA SER A 266 0.56 -15.60 15.39
C SER A 266 0.37 -16.66 14.31
N ASP A 267 -0.84 -17.21 14.18
CA ASP A 267 -1.18 -18.29 13.24
C ASP A 267 -2.43 -17.94 12.44
N PHE A 268 -2.68 -18.61 11.30
CA PHE A 268 -3.82 -18.27 10.43
C PHE A 268 -5.21 -18.41 11.08
N ARG A 269 -5.31 -19.17 12.18
CA ARG A 269 -6.58 -19.43 12.87
C ARG A 269 -6.67 -18.77 14.24
N GLY A 270 -5.58 -18.16 14.72
CA GLY A 270 -5.52 -17.48 16.01
C GLY A 270 -5.56 -18.44 17.21
N PHE A 271 -5.18 -19.70 17.04
CA PHE A 271 -5.17 -20.69 18.12
C PHE A 271 -3.99 -20.56 19.05
N LEU A 272 -2.82 -20.14 18.54
CA LEU A 272 -1.62 -20.04 19.37
C LEU A 272 -1.59 -18.73 20.14
N PHE A 273 -1.93 -17.64 19.46
CA PHE A 273 -1.92 -16.30 20.02
C PHE A 273 -2.79 -15.36 19.20
N ASN A 274 -3.72 -14.66 19.86
CA ASN A 274 -4.57 -13.63 19.29
C ASN A 274 -4.90 -12.61 20.40
N ASP A 275 -4.16 -11.51 20.45
CA ASP A 275 -4.26 -10.53 21.55
C ASP A 275 -3.77 -9.13 21.12
N GLN A 276 -4.09 -8.10 21.90
CA GLN A 276 -3.67 -6.71 21.72
C GLN A 276 -2.54 -6.32 22.67
N GLN A 277 -1.30 -6.51 22.22
CA GLN A 277 -0.12 -6.37 23.07
C GLN A 277 0.82 -5.26 22.61
N LEU A 278 1.64 -4.78 23.56
CA LEU A 278 2.72 -3.85 23.23
C LEU A 278 3.80 -4.61 22.49
N GLY A 279 4.16 -4.14 21.30
CA GLY A 279 5.25 -4.75 20.55
C GLY A 279 5.73 -3.91 19.41
N VAL A 280 6.79 -4.40 18.79
CA VAL A 280 7.35 -3.87 17.55
C VAL A 280 7.32 -4.99 16.53
N ARG A 281 6.75 -4.73 15.35
CA ARG A 281 6.77 -5.66 14.22
C ARG A 281 7.32 -5.00 12.96
N LEU A 282 8.07 -5.78 12.19
CA LEU A 282 8.52 -5.48 10.84
C LEU A 282 7.86 -6.49 9.91
N PHE A 283 7.07 -6.01 8.96
CA PHE A 283 6.28 -6.85 8.06
C PHE A 283 6.23 -6.26 6.67
N GLY A 284 5.96 -7.10 5.69
CA GLY A 284 5.95 -6.67 4.31
C GLY A 284 5.84 -7.82 3.33
N SER A 285 5.88 -7.45 2.05
CA SER A 285 5.89 -8.36 0.92
C SER A 285 7.05 -8.05 -0.02
N ARG A 286 7.48 -9.04 -0.80
CA ARG A 286 8.51 -8.88 -1.82
C ARG A 286 8.24 -9.76 -3.04
N ASP A 287 8.77 -9.31 -4.18
CA ASP A 287 8.75 -9.99 -5.47
C ASP A 287 7.32 -10.29 -5.94
N ASN A 288 6.47 -9.25 -6.01
CA ASN A 288 5.07 -9.35 -6.40
C ASN A 288 4.30 -10.31 -5.48
N ASN A 289 4.40 -10.05 -4.17
CA ASN A 289 3.75 -10.80 -3.09
C ASN A 289 4.09 -12.31 -3.03
N ARG A 290 5.21 -12.73 -3.62
CA ARG A 290 5.67 -14.14 -3.55
C ARG A 290 6.27 -14.47 -2.20
N VAL A 291 6.93 -13.50 -1.57
CA VAL A 291 7.47 -13.61 -0.23
C VAL A 291 6.72 -12.65 0.67
N GLN A 292 6.18 -13.18 1.77
CA GLN A 292 5.60 -12.38 2.85
C GLN A 292 6.39 -12.68 4.11
N PHE A 293 6.68 -11.65 4.89
CA PHE A 293 7.36 -11.80 6.16
C PHE A 293 6.68 -10.96 7.22
N ASN A 294 6.74 -11.46 8.45
CA ASN A 294 6.25 -10.77 9.63
C ASN A 294 7.13 -11.19 10.80
N LEU A 295 7.99 -10.27 11.23
CA LEU A 295 8.89 -10.46 12.37
C LEU A 295 8.43 -9.51 13.47
N GLY A 296 8.11 -10.05 14.65
CA GLY A 296 7.63 -9.24 15.77
C GLY A 296 8.25 -9.64 17.10
N ALA A 297 8.40 -8.65 17.98
CA ALA A 297 8.73 -8.82 19.38
C ALA A 297 7.63 -8.16 20.22
N PHE A 298 7.01 -8.95 21.11
CA PHE A 298 5.87 -8.51 21.90
C PHE A 298 6.12 -8.74 23.39
N TRP A 299 5.69 -7.78 24.19
CA TRP A 299 5.65 -7.85 25.64
C TRP A 299 4.20 -7.97 26.09
N ARG A 300 3.94 -8.93 26.97
CA ARG A 300 2.61 -9.11 27.56
C ARG A 300 2.41 -8.01 28.59
N LEU A 301 1.41 -7.18 28.37
CA LEU A 301 0.87 -6.24 29.33
C LEU A 301 -0.40 -6.84 29.90
N GLU A 302 -0.56 -6.69 31.21
CA GLU A 302 -1.86 -6.81 31.87
C GLU A 302 -2.57 -5.47 31.67
N LYS A 303 -3.76 -5.52 31.09
CA LYS A 303 -4.61 -4.38 30.79
C LYS A 303 -6.05 -4.75 31.04
#